data_AF-A0AB33T875-F1
#
_entry.id   AF-A0AB33T875-F1
#
_cell.length_a   1.000
_cell.length_b   1.000
_cell.length_c   1.000
_cell.angle_alpha   90.00
_cell.angle_beta   90.00
_cell.angle_gamma   90.00
#
_symmetry.space_group_name_H-M   'P 1'
#
loop_
_entity.id
_entity.type
_entity.pdbx_description
1 polymer ?
#
loop_
_entity_poly.entity_id
_entity_poly.type
_entity_poly.pdbx_seq_one_letter_code
_entity_poly.pdbx_strand_id
1 'polypeptide(L)'
;MTHRDPHRCAFGHRCINHDWSTVVDEDDQPSGQLIADGVVCGGCLTRLRYAVNGLPRDWDRLHEGIGERVYVDRARVTMTATAAINLNTQRDALQRDIVETADRAAEMVEHAMNLTGRQRHGRQGFTVHQRQVVARSAAVITENLDVLLAQPAQPMLVWGRVPDGDEGWHPQHGQPRHLVDRDGVDIALQLIELSRNVYQALGLPRLRHHSAMPCPAVKRDGQQCGAYTVGRWDGTNQYDCTTCGRTYGEREYPWLQRGVIDLMRELEEREKNMQLLDQMKHLLAEAYWRLDGINDMVQRVADEPLLDEAGAGRLVVDKVSAILNSGPVPHQTPEQRQTTPAGTP
;
A
#
# COMPACT_ATOMS: atom_id res chain seq x y z
N MET A 1 -9.44 -23.55 -3.01
CA MET A 1 -9.28 -22.26 -3.72
C MET A 1 -9.64 -21.15 -2.75
N THR A 2 -8.69 -20.27 -2.41
CA THR A 2 -9.00 -19.07 -1.63
C THR A 2 -9.86 -18.18 -2.52
N HIS A 3 -11.11 -17.94 -2.13
CA HIS A 3 -12.02 -17.09 -2.89
C HIS A 3 -11.55 -15.63 -2.73
N ARG A 4 -10.81 -15.10 -3.71
CA ARG A 4 -10.29 -13.74 -3.67
C ARG A 4 -11.32 -12.77 -4.27
N ASP A 5 -11.52 -11.63 -3.60
CA ASP A 5 -12.32 -10.54 -4.13
C ASP A 5 -11.61 -9.92 -5.35
N PRO A 6 -12.20 -9.94 -6.56
CA PRO A 6 -11.57 -9.42 -7.77
C PRO A 6 -11.36 -7.90 -7.74
N HIS A 7 -12.05 -7.17 -6.85
CA HIS A 7 -11.94 -5.72 -6.74
C HIS A 7 -10.96 -5.26 -5.66
N ARG A 8 -10.25 -6.19 -5.01
CA ARG A 8 -9.31 -5.89 -3.94
C ARG A 8 -7.94 -6.49 -4.20
N CYS A 9 -6.94 -5.88 -3.60
CA CYS A 9 -5.57 -6.38 -3.64
C CYS A 9 -5.50 -7.82 -3.13
N ALA A 10 -5.03 -8.73 -3.97
CA ALA A 10 -4.93 -10.16 -3.65
C ALA A 10 -3.99 -10.48 -2.48
N PHE A 11 -3.17 -9.51 -2.03
CA PHE A 11 -2.35 -9.64 -0.83
C PHE A 11 -3.15 -9.47 0.48
N GLY A 12 -4.44 -9.09 0.40
CA GLY A 12 -5.34 -9.01 1.56
C GLY A 12 -4.79 -8.14 2.69
N HIS A 13 -4.78 -8.68 3.91
CA HIS A 13 -4.23 -8.04 5.11
C HIS A 13 -2.73 -7.67 5.02
N ARG A 14 -2.00 -8.25 4.07
CA ARG A 14 -0.57 -7.95 3.84
C ARG A 14 -0.35 -6.84 2.82
N CYS A 15 -1.43 -6.27 2.28
CA CYS A 15 -1.38 -5.12 1.40
C CYS A 15 -0.68 -3.94 2.11
N ILE A 16 0.18 -3.21 1.40
CA ILE A 16 0.86 -2.04 1.98
C ILE A 16 -0.12 -0.91 2.26
N ASN A 17 -1.10 -0.74 1.36
CA ASN A 17 -2.13 0.27 1.43
C ASN A 17 -3.46 -0.38 1.88
N HIS A 18 -3.41 -1.30 2.84
CA HIS A 18 -4.63 -1.94 3.33
C HIS A 18 -5.59 -0.89 3.88
N ASP A 19 -6.87 -1.13 3.64
CA ASP A 19 -7.93 -0.23 4.07
C ASP A 19 -8.36 -0.64 5.48
N TRP A 20 -8.11 0.25 6.44
CA TRP A 20 -8.53 0.08 7.83
C TRP A 20 -10.01 0.37 8.06
N SER A 21 -10.67 1.03 7.10
CA SER A 21 -12.08 1.43 7.23
C SER A 21 -13.04 0.28 6.90
N THR A 22 -12.58 -0.71 6.14
CA THR A 22 -13.34 -1.91 5.80
C THR A 22 -12.71 -3.13 6.45
N VAL A 23 -13.10 -3.38 7.70
CA VAL A 23 -12.96 -4.69 8.35
C VAL A 23 -14.04 -5.59 7.72
N VAL A 24 -13.63 -6.57 6.93
CA VAL A 24 -14.56 -7.39 6.12
C VAL A 24 -14.68 -8.82 6.66
N ASP A 25 -13.70 -9.31 7.43
CA ASP A 25 -13.66 -10.72 7.85
C ASP A 25 -14.06 -10.91 9.33
N GLU A 26 -14.60 -12.09 9.67
CA GLU A 26 -14.94 -12.51 11.04
C GLU A 26 -13.75 -12.41 12.03
N ASP A 27 -12.52 -12.37 11.50
CA ASP A 27 -11.26 -12.33 12.26
C ASP A 27 -10.67 -10.91 12.44
N ASP A 28 -11.43 -9.85 12.16
CA ASP A 28 -11.03 -8.44 12.37
C ASP A 28 -9.77 -8.03 11.56
N GLN A 29 -9.50 -8.71 10.43
CA GLN A 29 -8.34 -8.42 9.60
C GLN A 29 -8.62 -7.31 8.57
N PRO A 30 -7.66 -6.38 8.36
CA PRO A 30 -7.83 -5.31 7.38
C PRO A 30 -7.83 -5.89 5.97
N SER A 31 -8.69 -5.34 5.12
CA SER A 31 -8.82 -5.78 3.74
C SER A 31 -7.80 -5.11 2.81
N GLY A 32 -7.54 -5.74 1.66
CA GLY A 32 -6.68 -5.16 0.63
C GLY A 32 -7.29 -3.86 0.06
N GLN A 33 -6.42 -2.96 -0.44
CA GLN A 33 -6.85 -1.75 -1.14
C GLN A 33 -7.81 -2.11 -2.28
N LEU A 34 -8.84 -1.29 -2.51
CA LEU A 34 -9.67 -1.37 -3.71
C LEU A 34 -8.84 -1.09 -4.96
N ILE A 35 -9.00 -1.93 -5.98
CA ILE A 35 -8.28 -1.87 -7.25
C ILE A 35 -9.31 -1.88 -8.37
N ALA A 36 -9.15 -0.96 -9.34
CA ALA A 36 -9.96 -0.93 -10.54
C ALA A 36 -9.55 -2.05 -11.52
N ASP A 37 -8.24 -2.17 -11.78
CA ASP A 37 -7.66 -3.13 -12.73
C ASP A 37 -6.42 -3.83 -12.16
N GLY A 38 -6.34 -5.15 -12.37
CA GLY A 38 -5.21 -5.99 -11.98
C GLY A 38 -5.39 -6.77 -10.68
N VAL A 39 -4.41 -7.62 -10.36
CA VAL A 39 -4.48 -8.55 -9.22
C VAL A 39 -3.95 -7.94 -7.91
N VAL A 40 -3.01 -7.01 -8.01
CA VAL A 40 -2.34 -6.38 -6.85
C VAL A 40 -2.21 -4.88 -7.05
N CYS A 41 -2.26 -4.12 -5.95
CA CYS A 41 -2.17 -2.66 -6.05
C CYS A 41 -0.74 -2.22 -6.42
N GLY A 42 -0.58 -1.02 -6.98
CA GLY A 42 0.72 -0.51 -7.43
C GLY A 42 1.79 -0.46 -6.32
N GLY A 43 1.38 -0.26 -5.06
CA GLY A 43 2.27 -0.34 -3.90
C GLY A 43 2.82 -1.75 -3.68
N CYS A 44 1.94 -2.75 -3.66
CA CYS A 44 2.31 -4.16 -3.53
C CYS A 44 3.15 -4.65 -4.70
N LEU A 45 2.84 -4.24 -5.92
CA LEU A 45 3.64 -4.58 -7.11
C LEU A 45 5.05 -3.99 -7.01
N THR A 46 5.18 -2.74 -6.55
CA THR A 46 6.50 -2.10 -6.36
C THR A 46 7.31 -2.84 -5.28
N ARG A 47 6.68 -3.23 -4.17
CA ARG A 47 7.32 -4.04 -3.11
C ARG A 47 7.75 -5.42 -3.61
N LEU A 48 6.92 -6.10 -4.38
CA LEU A 48 7.26 -7.39 -4.99
C LEU A 48 8.47 -7.23 -5.91
N ARG A 49 8.46 -6.23 -6.79
CA ARG A 49 9.58 -5.92 -7.69
C ARG A 49 10.87 -5.64 -6.93
N TYR A 50 10.79 -4.92 -5.82
CA TYR A 50 11.95 -4.66 -4.96
C TYR A 50 12.46 -5.95 -4.31
N ALA A 51 11.57 -6.78 -3.76
CA ALA A 51 11.93 -8.05 -3.14
C ALA A 51 12.62 -8.98 -4.14
N VAL A 52 12.06 -9.16 -5.34
CA VAL A 52 12.61 -10.02 -6.40
C VAL A 52 13.98 -9.52 -6.86
N ASN A 53 14.13 -8.22 -7.14
CA ASN A 53 15.42 -7.64 -7.52
C ASN A 53 16.47 -7.72 -6.41
N GLY A 54 16.04 -7.76 -5.15
CA GLY A 54 16.89 -7.90 -3.97
C GLY A 54 17.42 -9.32 -3.76
N LEU A 55 16.75 -10.36 -4.27
CA LEU A 55 17.07 -11.77 -3.97
C LEU A 55 18.53 -12.15 -4.18
N PRO A 56 19.22 -11.77 -5.28
CA PRO A 56 20.63 -12.15 -5.47
C PRO A 56 21.54 -11.56 -4.39
N ARG A 57 21.28 -10.31 -4.00
CA ARG A 57 22.03 -9.62 -2.94
C ARG A 57 21.72 -10.23 -1.56
N ASP A 58 20.46 -10.57 -1.32
CA ASP A 58 20.01 -11.20 -0.10
C ASP A 58 20.62 -12.61 0.06
N TRP A 59 20.71 -13.36 -1.04
CA TRP A 59 21.42 -14.65 -1.08
C TRP A 59 22.92 -14.48 -0.78
N ASP A 60 23.60 -13.51 -1.40
CA ASP A 60 25.03 -13.23 -1.17
C ASP A 60 25.31 -12.89 0.31
N ARG A 61 24.47 -12.03 0.91
CA ARG A 61 24.57 -11.66 2.33
C ARG A 61 24.37 -12.85 3.26
N LEU A 62 23.38 -13.68 2.98
CA LEU A 62 23.19 -14.92 3.74
C LEU A 62 24.42 -15.82 3.61
N HIS A 63 25.04 -15.88 2.42
CA HIS A 63 26.17 -16.76 2.13
C HIS A 63 27.39 -16.38 2.94
N GLU A 64 27.73 -15.09 2.91
CA GLU A 64 28.80 -14.50 3.71
C GLU A 64 28.55 -14.71 5.21
N GLY A 65 27.28 -14.68 5.62
CA GLY A 65 26.84 -14.88 7.00
C GLY A 65 26.75 -16.33 7.48
N ILE A 66 26.92 -17.36 6.64
CA ILE A 66 26.81 -18.77 7.08
C ILE A 66 27.89 -19.13 8.11
N GLY A 67 29.10 -18.59 7.94
CA GLY A 67 30.24 -18.83 8.83
C GLY A 67 30.28 -17.95 10.08
N GLU A 68 29.34 -17.01 10.22
CA GLU A 68 29.28 -16.09 11.35
C GLU A 68 28.75 -16.81 12.60
N ARG A 69 29.49 -16.69 13.70
CA ARG A 69 29.12 -17.32 14.97
C ARG A 69 27.97 -16.57 15.62
N VAL A 70 26.81 -17.21 15.73
CA VAL A 70 25.78 -16.75 16.68
C VAL A 70 26.26 -17.14 18.08
N TYR A 71 26.47 -16.16 18.95
CA TYR A 71 26.68 -16.41 20.39
C TYR A 71 25.37 -16.95 20.96
N VAL A 72 25.20 -18.26 20.94
CA VAL A 72 24.12 -18.93 21.67
C VAL A 72 24.66 -19.23 23.07
N ASP A 73 24.09 -18.57 24.07
CA ASP A 73 24.41 -18.73 25.50
C ASP A 73 23.86 -20.05 26.07
N ARG A 74 24.16 -21.17 25.41
CA ARG A 74 23.77 -22.51 25.85
C ARG A 74 24.98 -23.42 25.92
N ALA A 75 24.95 -24.30 26.93
CA ALA A 75 26.03 -25.16 27.35
C ALA A 75 26.74 -25.86 26.19
N ARG A 76 28.06 -25.71 26.13
CA ARG A 76 28.92 -26.43 25.19
C ARG A 76 28.80 -27.93 25.43
N VAL A 77 28.36 -28.68 24.42
CA VAL A 77 28.53 -30.14 24.40
C VAL A 77 29.99 -30.42 24.03
N THR A 78 30.86 -30.50 25.04
CA THR A 78 32.25 -30.94 24.91
C THR A 78 32.28 -32.46 24.89
N MET A 79 32.39 -33.11 23.71
CA MET A 79 32.89 -34.51 23.55
C MET A 79 33.04 -34.93 22.07
N THR A 80 33.59 -34.08 21.18
CA THR A 80 34.17 -34.54 19.89
C THR A 80 35.46 -33.78 19.58
N ALA A 81 36.48 -34.48 19.07
CA ALA A 81 37.83 -33.96 18.81
C ALA A 81 37.91 -33.02 17.58
N THR A 82 36.82 -32.89 16.83
CA THR A 82 36.63 -31.92 15.75
C THR A 82 35.64 -30.87 16.25
N ALA A 83 36.04 -29.60 16.32
CA ALA A 83 35.13 -28.52 16.69
C ALA A 83 33.87 -28.58 15.81
N ALA A 84 32.69 -28.66 16.43
CA ALA A 84 31.43 -28.56 15.71
C ALA A 84 31.46 -27.24 14.94
N ILE A 85 31.44 -27.31 13.61
CA ILE A 85 31.27 -26.13 12.78
C ILE A 85 29.86 -25.63 13.11
N ASN A 86 29.78 -24.53 13.85
CA ASN A 86 28.51 -23.86 14.15
C ASN A 86 28.02 -23.18 12.87
N LEU A 87 27.56 -23.98 11.91
CA LEU A 87 26.87 -23.50 10.72
C LEU A 87 25.54 -22.92 11.18
N ASN A 88 25.25 -21.69 10.77
CA ASN A 88 23.94 -21.11 10.98
C ASN A 88 22.94 -21.82 10.06
N THR A 89 22.32 -22.89 10.57
CA THR A 89 21.37 -23.73 9.83
C THR A 89 20.14 -22.96 9.36
N GLN A 90 19.75 -21.92 10.08
CA GLN A 90 18.66 -21.03 9.68
C GLN A 90 19.01 -20.23 8.42
N ARG A 91 20.22 -19.66 8.35
CA ARG A 91 20.68 -18.93 7.16
C ARG A 91 20.81 -19.87 5.96
N ASP A 92 21.36 -21.07 6.14
CA ASP A 92 21.45 -22.09 5.08
C ASP A 92 20.06 -22.54 4.59
N ALA A 93 19.10 -22.77 5.49
CA ALA A 93 17.72 -23.08 5.11
C ALA A 93 17.09 -21.96 4.26
N LEU A 94 17.21 -20.69 4.70
CA LEU A 94 16.70 -19.55 3.95
C LEU A 94 17.35 -19.39 2.57
N GLN A 95 18.64 -19.70 2.44
CA GLN A 95 19.30 -19.68 1.13
C GLN A 95 18.70 -20.70 0.18
N ARG A 96 18.44 -21.93 0.66
CA ARG A 96 17.83 -22.97 -0.15
C ARG A 96 16.41 -22.59 -0.55
N ASP A 97 15.63 -22.04 0.38
CA ASP A 97 14.25 -21.60 0.13
C ASP A 97 14.21 -20.48 -0.93
N ILE A 98 15.16 -19.53 -0.91
CA ILE A 98 15.30 -18.50 -1.95
C ILE A 98 15.57 -19.13 -3.32
N VAL A 99 16.52 -20.06 -3.40
CA VAL A 99 16.87 -20.73 -4.66
C VAL A 99 15.67 -21.50 -5.20
N GLU A 100 15.02 -22.31 -4.37
CA GLU A 100 13.87 -23.12 -4.77
C GLU A 100 12.67 -22.28 -5.20
N THR A 101 12.33 -21.25 -4.41
CA THR A 101 11.15 -20.42 -4.68
C THR A 101 11.38 -19.51 -5.90
N ALA A 102 12.57 -18.94 -6.05
CA ALA A 102 12.90 -18.14 -7.23
C ALA A 102 12.95 -18.99 -8.50
N ASP A 103 13.54 -20.19 -8.45
CA ASP A 103 13.58 -21.11 -9.59
C ASP A 103 12.17 -21.50 -10.04
N ARG A 104 11.30 -21.90 -9.11
CA ARG A 104 9.89 -22.23 -9.39
C ARG A 104 9.13 -21.05 -9.98
N ALA A 105 9.24 -19.87 -9.37
CA ALA A 105 8.57 -18.67 -9.89
C ALA A 105 9.00 -18.36 -11.34
N ALA A 106 10.30 -18.50 -11.63
CA ALA A 106 10.81 -18.29 -12.97
C ALA A 106 10.44 -19.43 -13.93
N GLU A 107 10.23 -20.66 -13.46
CA GLU A 107 9.73 -21.78 -14.28
C GLU A 107 8.27 -21.55 -14.71
N MET A 108 7.43 -21.08 -13.78
CA MET A 108 6.03 -20.73 -14.09
C MET A 108 5.94 -19.65 -15.18
N VAL A 109 6.79 -18.62 -15.08
CA VAL A 109 6.89 -17.54 -16.08
C VAL A 109 7.42 -18.07 -17.41
N GLU A 110 8.52 -18.84 -17.41
CA GLU A 110 9.11 -19.39 -18.64
C GLU A 110 8.11 -20.31 -19.36
N HIS A 111 7.41 -21.17 -18.63
CA HIS A 111 6.38 -22.04 -19.18
C HIS A 111 5.23 -21.24 -19.81
N ALA A 112 4.73 -20.21 -19.12
CA ALA A 112 3.66 -19.37 -19.64
C ALA A 112 4.05 -18.59 -20.91
N MET A 113 5.32 -18.17 -21.00
CA MET A 113 5.85 -17.44 -22.14
C MET A 113 6.42 -18.34 -23.24
N ASN A 114 6.35 -19.67 -23.09
CA ASN A 114 7.01 -20.65 -23.96
C ASN A 114 8.51 -20.37 -24.16
N LEU A 115 9.17 -19.80 -23.15
CA LEU A 115 10.61 -19.60 -23.17
C LEU A 115 11.28 -20.94 -22.87
N THR A 116 12.11 -21.43 -23.79
CA THR A 116 12.93 -22.61 -23.53
C THR A 116 13.93 -22.29 -22.42
N GLY A 117 13.62 -22.72 -21.21
CA GLY A 117 14.55 -22.66 -20.09
C GLY A 117 15.82 -23.42 -20.44
N ARG A 118 16.93 -22.70 -20.69
CA ARG A 118 18.26 -23.34 -20.70
C ARG A 118 18.41 -24.10 -19.38
N GLN A 119 18.69 -25.41 -19.46
CA GLN A 119 18.76 -26.34 -18.33
C GLN A 119 19.30 -25.66 -17.06
N ARG A 120 18.43 -25.49 -16.07
CA ARG A 120 18.77 -24.89 -14.76
C ARG A 120 19.39 -25.91 -13.81
N HIS A 121 19.32 -27.18 -14.16
CA HIS A 121 19.94 -28.30 -13.44
C HIS A 121 21.42 -28.46 -13.81
N GLY A 122 22.24 -27.45 -13.53
CA GLY A 122 23.67 -27.67 -13.33
C GLY A 122 23.89 -28.56 -12.10
N ARG A 123 25.09 -29.13 -11.94
CA ARG A 123 25.47 -29.99 -10.80
C ARG A 123 24.96 -29.39 -9.47
N GLN A 124 23.94 -30.03 -8.89
CA GLN A 124 23.41 -29.65 -7.59
C GLN A 124 24.54 -29.69 -6.54
N GLY A 125 24.64 -28.67 -5.70
CA GLY A 125 25.62 -28.60 -4.60
C GLY A 125 26.76 -27.58 -4.76
N PHE A 126 26.90 -26.90 -5.90
CA PHE A 126 27.87 -25.80 -6.03
C PHE A 126 27.21 -24.43 -5.76
N THR A 127 27.77 -23.68 -4.81
CA THR A 127 27.30 -22.35 -4.39
C THR A 127 27.30 -21.34 -5.55
N VAL A 128 28.29 -21.41 -6.43
CA VAL A 128 28.37 -20.57 -7.65
C VAL A 128 27.17 -20.81 -8.57
N HIS A 129 26.71 -22.06 -8.69
CA HIS A 129 25.55 -22.40 -9.51
C HIS A 129 24.26 -21.85 -8.91
N GLN A 130 24.09 -22.00 -7.59
CA GLN A 130 22.92 -21.48 -6.87
C GLN A 130 22.78 -19.96 -7.00
N ARG A 131 23.89 -19.22 -6.86
CA ARG A 131 23.91 -17.76 -7.07
C ARG A 131 23.46 -17.38 -8.48
N GLN A 132 23.96 -18.07 -9.50
CA GLN A 132 23.61 -17.83 -10.91
C GLN A 132 22.14 -18.15 -11.19
N VAL A 133 21.60 -19.23 -10.59
CA VAL A 133 20.18 -19.57 -10.67
C VAL A 133 19.34 -18.43 -10.10
N VAL A 134 19.63 -17.96 -8.88
CA VAL A 134 18.87 -16.86 -8.26
C VAL A 134 18.94 -15.58 -9.09
N ALA A 135 20.14 -15.20 -9.57
CA ALA A 135 20.31 -14.01 -10.39
C ALA A 135 19.51 -14.07 -11.71
N ARG A 136 19.53 -15.22 -12.39
CA ARG A 136 18.77 -15.42 -13.62
C ARG A 136 17.27 -15.44 -13.35
N SER A 137 16.83 -16.18 -12.33
CA SER A 137 15.42 -16.26 -11.96
C SER A 137 14.87 -14.89 -11.60
N ALA A 138 15.61 -14.10 -10.81
CA ALA A 138 15.23 -12.73 -10.50
C ALA A 138 15.08 -11.85 -11.76
N ALA A 139 15.99 -11.96 -12.73
CA ALA A 139 15.89 -11.21 -13.98
C ALA A 139 14.63 -11.57 -14.79
N VAL A 140 14.34 -12.87 -14.95
CA VAL A 140 13.14 -13.36 -15.66
C VAL A 140 11.86 -12.91 -14.95
N ILE A 141 11.81 -13.01 -13.62
CA ILE A 141 10.62 -12.67 -12.84
C ILE A 141 10.39 -11.15 -12.86
N THR A 142 11.43 -10.34 -12.67
CA THR A 142 11.29 -8.87 -12.59
C THR A 142 10.67 -8.27 -13.86
N GLU A 143 11.03 -8.78 -15.03
CA GLU A 143 10.51 -8.29 -16.31
C GLU A 143 9.06 -8.76 -16.57
N ASN A 144 8.64 -9.86 -15.95
CA ASN A 144 7.40 -10.56 -16.27
C ASN A 144 6.51 -10.81 -15.03
N LEU A 145 6.51 -9.86 -14.09
CA LEU A 145 5.73 -9.97 -12.84
C LEU A 145 4.23 -10.14 -13.11
N ASP A 146 3.70 -9.48 -14.13
CA ASP A 146 2.28 -9.57 -14.48
C ASP A 146 1.91 -10.98 -14.98
N VAL A 147 2.84 -11.62 -15.72
CA VAL A 147 2.68 -13.01 -16.17
C VAL A 147 2.70 -13.97 -14.99
N LEU A 148 3.59 -13.75 -14.01
CA LEU A 148 3.64 -14.54 -12.79
C LEU A 148 2.31 -14.44 -12.04
N LEU A 149 1.81 -13.22 -11.80
CA LEU A 149 0.57 -12.99 -11.05
C LEU A 149 -0.68 -13.55 -11.74
N ALA A 150 -0.66 -13.69 -13.07
CA ALA A 150 -1.73 -14.29 -13.86
C ALA A 150 -1.71 -15.82 -13.88
N GLN A 151 -0.70 -16.48 -13.29
CA GLN A 151 -0.59 -17.94 -13.36
C GLN A 151 -1.68 -18.64 -12.54
N PRO A 152 -2.35 -19.67 -13.12
CA PRO A 152 -3.29 -20.49 -12.38
C PRO A 152 -2.56 -21.32 -11.32
N ALA A 153 -3.33 -21.89 -10.39
CA ALA A 153 -2.79 -22.78 -9.38
C ALA A 153 -2.14 -24.02 -10.02
N GLN A 154 -0.90 -24.30 -9.62
CA GLN A 154 -0.15 -25.47 -10.05
C GLN A 154 0.21 -26.34 -8.84
N PRO A 155 0.19 -27.66 -8.96
CA PRO A 155 0.53 -28.56 -7.85
C PRO A 155 2.02 -28.49 -7.57
N MET A 156 2.38 -28.13 -6.33
CA MET A 156 3.78 -28.00 -5.90
C MET A 156 4.08 -28.94 -4.75
N LEU A 157 5.28 -29.54 -4.80
CA LEU A 157 5.77 -30.37 -3.72
C LEU A 157 6.25 -29.48 -2.55
N VAL A 158 5.57 -29.56 -1.42
CA VAL A 158 5.92 -28.81 -0.20
C VAL A 158 6.30 -29.80 0.89
N TRP A 159 7.31 -29.42 1.69
CA TRP A 159 7.69 -30.18 2.88
C TRP A 159 6.55 -30.16 3.90
N GLY A 160 6.14 -31.36 4.34
CA GLY A 160 5.20 -31.54 5.43
C GLY A 160 5.78 -31.12 6.77
N ARG A 161 4.90 -30.91 7.75
CA ARG A 161 5.31 -30.74 9.15
C ARG A 161 6.19 -31.93 9.55
N VAL A 162 7.29 -31.66 10.25
CA VAL A 162 8.12 -32.73 10.82
C VAL A 162 7.23 -33.53 11.78
N PRO A 163 7.09 -34.85 11.59
CA PRO A 163 6.25 -35.67 12.46
C PRO A 163 6.76 -35.64 13.91
N ASP A 164 5.82 -35.62 14.86
CA ASP A 164 6.13 -35.72 16.29
C ASP A 164 6.33 -37.21 16.63
N GLY A 165 7.58 -37.70 16.60
CA GLY A 165 7.94 -39.09 16.87
C GLY A 165 8.41 -39.88 15.63
N ASP A 166 8.37 -41.21 15.71
CA ASP A 166 8.84 -42.11 14.65
C ASP A 166 7.76 -42.41 13.58
N GLU A 167 6.48 -42.14 13.89
CA GLU A 167 5.35 -42.34 12.98
C GLU A 167 5.17 -41.14 12.05
N GLY A 168 4.93 -41.37 10.75
CA GLY A 168 4.70 -40.32 9.75
C GLY A 168 5.91 -39.94 8.90
N TRP A 169 7.08 -40.53 9.17
CA TRP A 169 8.24 -40.46 8.26
C TRP A 169 8.02 -41.38 7.06
N HIS A 170 8.37 -40.89 5.86
CA HIS A 170 8.35 -41.73 4.67
C HIS A 170 9.53 -42.72 4.72
N PRO A 171 9.30 -44.04 4.65
CA PRO A 171 10.34 -45.07 4.87
C PRO A 171 11.57 -44.93 3.95
N GLN A 172 11.38 -44.39 2.75
CA GLN A 172 12.44 -44.27 1.73
C GLN A 172 12.88 -42.83 1.46
N HIS A 173 12.09 -41.84 1.87
CA HIS A 173 12.28 -40.44 1.44
C HIS A 173 12.41 -39.46 2.61
N GLY A 174 12.36 -39.96 3.85
CA GLY A 174 12.53 -39.14 5.05
C GLY A 174 11.29 -38.29 5.31
N GLN A 175 11.47 -36.98 5.46
CA GLN A 175 10.40 -36.08 5.85
C GLN A 175 9.23 -36.13 4.84
N PRO A 176 7.97 -36.21 5.30
CA PRO A 176 6.81 -36.28 4.42
C PRO A 176 6.72 -35.04 3.52
N ARG A 177 6.26 -35.26 2.29
CA ARG A 177 6.04 -34.22 1.27
C ARG A 177 4.63 -34.37 0.74
N HIS A 178 3.95 -33.25 0.54
CA HIS A 178 2.58 -33.23 0.02
C HIS A 178 2.47 -32.24 -1.13
N LEU A 179 1.57 -32.53 -2.07
CA LEU A 179 1.26 -31.62 -3.16
C LEU A 179 0.30 -30.54 -2.63
N VAL A 180 0.69 -29.29 -2.80
CA VAL A 180 -0.10 -28.11 -2.48
C VAL A 180 -0.26 -27.31 -3.76
N ASP A 181 -1.50 -27.05 -4.15
CA ASP A 181 -1.78 -26.15 -5.26
C ASP A 181 -1.41 -24.72 -4.84
N ARG A 182 -0.49 -24.10 -5.58
CA ARG A 182 -0.07 -22.71 -5.38
C ARG A 182 -0.25 -21.95 -6.67
N ASP A 183 -0.91 -20.81 -6.59
CA ASP A 183 -1.01 -19.89 -7.72
C ASP A 183 0.16 -18.90 -7.74
N GLY A 184 0.22 -18.09 -8.80
CA GLY A 184 1.29 -17.11 -8.96
C GLY A 184 1.35 -16.05 -7.86
N VAL A 185 0.20 -15.71 -7.26
CA VAL A 185 0.11 -14.74 -6.16
C VAL A 185 0.64 -15.34 -4.86
N ASP A 186 0.37 -16.61 -4.58
CA ASP A 186 0.89 -17.32 -3.40
C ASP A 186 2.42 -17.39 -3.44
N ILE A 187 2.98 -17.62 -4.62
CA ILE A 187 4.44 -17.58 -4.84
C ILE A 187 4.98 -16.16 -4.67
N ALA A 188 4.30 -15.14 -5.20
CA ALA A 188 4.68 -13.75 -5.01
C ALA A 188 4.69 -13.35 -3.51
N LEU A 189 3.71 -13.81 -2.73
CA LEU A 189 3.66 -13.61 -1.28
C LEU A 189 4.85 -14.28 -0.59
N GLN A 190 5.19 -15.50 -0.97
CA GLN A 190 6.35 -16.23 -0.43
C GLN A 190 7.67 -15.51 -0.72
N LEU A 191 7.85 -14.96 -1.92
CA LEU A 191 9.05 -14.18 -2.25
C LEU A 191 9.21 -12.95 -1.34
N ILE A 192 8.10 -12.29 -1.00
CA ILE A 192 8.09 -11.16 -0.07
C ILE A 192 8.38 -11.62 1.37
N GLU A 193 7.81 -12.75 1.80
CA GLU A 193 8.09 -13.34 3.11
C GLU A 193 9.55 -13.76 3.24
N LEU A 194 10.13 -14.37 2.21
CA LEU A 194 11.53 -14.77 2.20
C LEU A 194 12.43 -13.56 2.35
N SER A 195 12.18 -12.48 1.61
CA SER A 195 12.93 -11.23 1.78
C SER A 195 12.81 -10.72 3.22
N ARG A 196 11.62 -10.68 3.81
CA ARG A 196 11.43 -10.31 5.23
C ARG A 196 12.21 -11.21 6.19
N ASN A 197 12.18 -12.53 5.98
CA ASN A 197 12.86 -13.51 6.82
C ASN A 197 14.38 -13.37 6.72
N VAL A 198 14.91 -13.05 5.53
CA VAL A 198 16.33 -12.70 5.33
C VAL A 198 16.71 -11.51 6.18
N TYR A 199 15.93 -10.42 6.11
CA TYR A 199 16.17 -9.22 6.93
C TYR A 199 16.19 -9.55 8.43
N GLN A 200 15.28 -10.41 8.89
CA GLN A 200 15.25 -10.86 10.29
C GLN A 200 16.49 -11.70 10.64
N ALA A 201 16.86 -12.68 9.82
CA ALA A 201 17.98 -13.60 10.06
C ALA A 201 19.36 -12.95 9.96
N LEU A 202 19.49 -11.87 9.17
CA LEU A 202 20.73 -11.11 9.05
C LEU A 202 21.00 -10.21 10.26
N GLY A 203 20.16 -10.21 11.29
CA GLY A 203 20.39 -9.30 12.41
C GLY A 203 20.26 -7.83 11.98
N LEU A 204 19.46 -7.57 10.93
CA LEU A 204 18.94 -6.24 10.64
C LEU A 204 17.69 -5.85 11.46
N PRO A 205 17.26 -6.49 12.60
CA PRO A 205 16.21 -5.93 13.45
C PRO A 205 16.81 -4.81 14.31
N ARG A 206 17.40 -3.82 13.65
CA ARG A 206 17.40 -2.47 14.19
C ARG A 206 15.92 -2.08 14.22
N LEU A 207 15.40 -1.67 15.37
CA LEU A 207 14.03 -1.17 15.45
C LEU A 207 13.86 -0.15 14.33
N ARG A 208 12.89 -0.36 13.46
CA ARG A 208 12.65 0.56 12.36
C ARG A 208 11.68 1.61 12.85
N HIS A 209 12.17 2.82 13.01
CA HIS A 209 11.32 3.97 13.26
C HIS A 209 10.60 4.34 11.97
N HIS A 210 9.35 3.90 11.86
CA HIS A 210 8.48 4.29 10.77
C HIS A 210 8.20 5.79 10.82
N SER A 211 8.26 6.43 9.67
CA SER A 211 7.83 7.80 9.51
C SER A 211 6.33 7.83 9.17
N ALA A 212 5.59 8.74 9.80
CA ALA A 212 4.18 8.96 9.51
C ALA A 212 3.94 9.61 8.12
N MET A 213 4.99 10.12 7.47
CA MET A 213 4.87 10.83 6.20
C MET A 213 5.08 9.89 5.00
N PRO A 214 4.39 10.14 3.87
CA PRO A 214 4.57 9.37 2.65
C PRO A 214 5.94 9.63 2.02
N CYS A 215 6.41 8.67 1.22
CA CYS A 215 7.67 8.79 0.51
C CYS A 215 7.64 9.90 -0.57
N PRO A 216 8.55 10.90 -0.50
CA PRO A 216 8.58 12.01 -1.45
C PRO A 216 9.25 11.65 -2.79
N ALA A 217 9.77 10.42 -2.95
CA ALA A 217 10.47 10.01 -4.16
C ALA A 217 9.57 10.15 -5.39
N VAL A 218 10.08 10.82 -6.43
CA VAL A 218 9.50 10.77 -7.77
C VAL A 218 10.21 9.67 -8.57
N LYS A 219 9.43 8.74 -9.15
CA LYS A 219 9.92 7.69 -10.05
C LYS A 219 10.38 8.31 -11.38
N ARG A 220 11.11 7.56 -12.20
CA ARG A 220 11.51 8.02 -13.55
C ARG A 220 10.31 8.42 -14.41
N ASP A 221 9.16 7.78 -14.18
CA ASP A 221 7.93 7.99 -14.94
C ASP A 221 7.16 9.24 -14.48
N GLY A 222 7.76 10.08 -13.61
CA GLY A 222 7.12 11.28 -13.05
C GLY A 222 6.10 11.02 -11.94
N GLN A 223 5.72 9.76 -11.72
CA GLN A 223 4.82 9.38 -10.62
C GLN A 223 5.51 9.42 -9.26
N GLN A 224 4.85 9.99 -8.26
CA GLN A 224 5.35 9.99 -6.89
C GLN A 224 5.15 8.63 -6.23
N CYS A 225 6.10 8.21 -5.39
CA CYS A 225 6.02 6.94 -4.68
C CYS A 225 4.85 6.92 -3.69
N GLY A 226 4.67 7.99 -2.90
CA GLY A 226 3.53 8.16 -2.00
C GLY A 226 3.39 7.13 -0.87
N ALA A 227 4.26 6.13 -0.79
CA ALA A 227 4.11 5.03 0.15
C ALA A 227 4.51 5.42 1.58
N TYR A 228 3.70 5.02 2.56
CA TYR A 228 3.92 5.21 4.00
C TYR A 228 4.91 4.18 4.58
N THR A 229 5.92 3.83 3.79
CA THR A 229 6.89 2.79 4.14
C THR A 229 8.29 3.35 4.36
N VAL A 230 8.40 4.68 4.50
CA VAL A 230 9.67 5.30 4.86
C VAL A 230 9.94 5.07 6.33
N GLY A 231 11.16 4.71 6.66
CA GLY A 231 11.58 4.52 8.03
C GLY A 231 13.08 4.67 8.16
N ARG A 232 13.53 4.72 9.40
CA ARG A 232 14.94 4.75 9.77
C ARG A 232 15.24 3.48 10.56
N TRP A 233 16.29 2.78 10.16
CA TRP A 233 16.81 1.68 10.97
C TRP A 233 17.61 2.25 12.14
N ASP A 234 17.35 1.79 13.35
CA ASP A 234 18.15 2.13 14.54
C ASP A 234 19.66 2.08 14.30
N GLY A 235 20.37 3.11 14.78
CA GLY A 235 21.82 3.25 14.58
C GLY A 235 22.26 3.49 13.13
N THR A 236 21.36 3.76 12.18
CA THR A 236 21.70 4.30 10.86
C THR A 236 21.29 5.77 10.80
N ASN A 237 22.02 6.60 10.06
CA ASN A 237 21.65 8.02 9.85
C ASN A 237 20.99 8.23 8.48
N GLN A 238 20.32 7.18 8.00
CA GLN A 238 19.66 7.18 6.69
C GLN A 238 18.21 6.73 6.85
N TYR A 239 17.31 7.46 6.21
CA TYR A 239 15.94 7.03 6.01
C TYR A 239 15.87 6.26 4.71
N ASP A 240 15.21 5.12 4.68
CA ASP A 240 14.99 4.35 3.47
C ASP A 240 13.50 4.12 3.26
N CYS A 241 13.08 4.03 2.00
CA CYS A 241 11.73 3.59 1.64
C CYS A 241 11.78 2.13 1.21
N THR A 242 11.10 1.23 1.92
CA THR A 242 11.06 -0.20 1.54
C THR A 242 10.21 -0.47 0.31
N THR A 243 9.38 0.48 -0.13
CA THR A 243 8.60 0.35 -1.36
C THR A 243 9.43 0.67 -2.59
N CYS A 244 10.06 1.87 -2.65
CA CYS A 244 10.82 2.28 -3.84
C CYS A 244 12.34 2.11 -3.73
N GLY A 245 12.85 1.71 -2.56
CA GLY A 245 14.28 1.51 -2.31
C GLY A 245 15.11 2.80 -2.19
N ARG A 246 14.48 3.99 -2.24
CA ARG A 246 15.22 5.25 -2.17
C ARG A 246 15.66 5.54 -0.74
N THR A 247 16.90 6.00 -0.62
CA THR A 247 17.54 6.38 0.65
C THR A 247 17.72 7.88 0.72
N TYR A 248 17.52 8.45 1.90
CA TYR A 248 17.64 9.87 2.20
C TYR A 248 18.56 10.06 3.40
N GLY A 249 19.30 11.15 3.42
CA GLY A 249 20.07 11.55 4.60
C GLY A 249 19.17 11.98 5.75
N GLU A 250 19.70 11.90 6.98
CA GLU A 250 19.01 12.32 8.21
C GLU A 250 18.47 13.77 8.16
N ARG A 251 19.17 14.68 7.48
CA ARG A 251 18.74 16.09 7.32
C ARG A 251 17.82 16.31 6.13
N GLU A 252 17.97 15.48 5.09
CA GLU A 252 17.29 15.64 3.82
C GLU A 252 15.81 15.25 3.93
N TYR A 253 15.54 14.13 4.60
CA TYR A 253 14.17 13.61 4.69
C TYR A 253 13.24 14.55 5.49
N PRO A 254 13.58 15.06 6.69
CA PRO A 254 12.76 16.05 7.38
C PRO A 254 12.57 17.35 6.60
N TRP A 255 13.57 17.77 5.83
CA TRP A 255 13.46 18.95 4.97
C TRP A 255 12.45 18.73 3.84
N LEU A 256 12.50 17.57 3.16
CA LEU A 256 11.53 17.19 2.12
C LEU A 256 10.12 17.04 2.70
N GLN A 257 9.98 16.45 3.89
CA GLN A 257 8.69 16.32 4.58
C GLN A 257 8.05 17.68 4.83
N ARG A 258 8.83 18.67 5.26
CA ARG A 258 8.32 20.02 5.51
C ARG A 258 7.74 20.64 4.24
N GLY A 259 8.44 20.49 3.11
CA GLY A 259 7.92 20.95 1.82
C GLY A 259 6.62 20.25 1.40
N VAL A 260 6.48 18.94 1.67
CA VAL A 260 5.23 18.20 1.41
C VAL A 260 4.10 18.67 2.32
N ILE A 261 4.38 18.90 3.60
CA ILE A 261 3.38 19.43 4.56
C ILE A 261 2.90 20.81 4.13
N ASP A 262 3.83 21.70 3.77
CA ASP A 262 3.49 23.05 3.32
C ASP A 262 2.61 22.99 2.06
N LEU A 263 2.93 22.10 1.10
CA LEU A 263 2.16 21.93 -0.13
C LEU A 263 0.77 21.32 0.13
N MET A 264 0.65 20.33 1.02
CA MET A 264 -0.66 19.79 1.41
C MET A 264 -1.53 20.86 2.08
N ARG A 265 -0.94 21.69 2.95
CA ARG A 265 -1.64 22.79 3.61
C ARG A 265 -2.12 23.83 2.59
N GLU A 266 -1.30 24.19 1.61
CA GLU A 266 -1.70 25.11 0.54
C GLU A 266 -2.86 24.55 -0.30
N LEU A 267 -2.87 23.24 -0.57
CA LEU A 267 -3.98 22.60 -1.29
C LEU A 267 -5.27 22.63 -0.48
N GLU A 268 -5.21 22.28 0.81
CA GLU A 268 -6.37 22.38 1.71
C GLU A 268 -6.89 23.82 1.82
N GLU A 269 -5.99 24.81 1.88
CA GLU A 269 -6.36 26.23 1.91
C GLU A 269 -7.03 26.65 0.59
N ARG A 270 -6.56 26.16 -0.56
CA ARG A 270 -7.22 26.40 -1.86
C ARG A 270 -8.60 25.77 -1.95
N GLU A 271 -8.77 24.55 -1.47
CA GLU A 271 -10.08 23.87 -1.44
C GLU A 271 -11.06 24.64 -0.55
N LYS A 272 -10.63 25.05 0.65
CA LYS A 272 -11.44 25.89 1.55
C LYS A 272 -11.81 27.22 0.91
N ASN A 273 -10.86 27.88 0.25
CA ASN A 273 -11.11 29.14 -0.46
C ASN A 273 -12.08 28.95 -1.63
N MET A 274 -12.00 27.83 -2.35
CA MET A 274 -12.91 27.50 -3.45
C MET A 274 -14.34 27.27 -2.92
N GLN A 275 -14.48 26.53 -1.82
CA GLN A 275 -15.77 26.33 -1.15
C GLN A 275 -16.37 27.65 -0.69
N LEU A 276 -15.56 28.55 -0.11
CA LEU A 276 -16.02 29.86 0.31
C LEU A 276 -16.45 30.74 -0.87
N LEU A 277 -15.73 30.71 -1.99
CA LEU A 277 -16.11 31.42 -3.21
C LEU A 277 -17.43 30.91 -3.78
N ASP A 278 -17.65 29.60 -3.78
CA ASP A 278 -18.92 29.03 -4.28
C ASP A 278 -20.09 29.35 -3.35
N GLN A 279 -19.88 29.35 -2.03
CA GLN A 279 -20.85 29.86 -1.08
C GLN A 279 -21.18 31.34 -1.33
N MET A 280 -20.17 32.19 -1.55
CA MET A 280 -20.38 33.61 -1.85
C MET A 280 -21.13 33.83 -3.16
N LYS A 281 -20.82 33.08 -4.22
CA LYS A 281 -21.56 33.14 -5.49
C LYS A 281 -23.01 32.76 -5.30
N HIS A 282 -23.28 31.72 -4.51
CA HIS A 282 -24.65 31.30 -4.20
C HIS A 282 -25.43 32.42 -3.49
N LEU A 283 -24.85 33.01 -2.44
CA LEU A 283 -25.46 34.12 -1.69
C LEU A 283 -25.68 35.36 -2.56
N LEU A 284 -24.74 35.68 -3.47
CA LEU A 284 -24.90 36.77 -4.42
C LEU A 284 -26.03 36.49 -5.42
N ALA A 285 -26.09 35.27 -5.98
CA ALA A 285 -27.16 34.88 -6.90
C ALA A 285 -28.54 34.98 -6.23
N GLU A 286 -28.65 34.55 -4.97
CA GLU A 286 -29.88 34.69 -4.18
C GLU A 286 -30.23 36.16 -3.94
N ALA A 287 -29.26 37.01 -3.62
CA ALA A 287 -29.48 38.45 -3.44
C ALA A 287 -29.94 39.13 -4.73
N TYR A 288 -29.33 38.82 -5.88
CA TYR A 288 -29.75 39.34 -7.18
C TYR A 288 -31.16 38.88 -7.52
N TRP A 289 -31.50 37.60 -7.31
CA TRP A 289 -32.85 37.10 -7.55
C TRP A 289 -33.91 37.84 -6.72
N ARG A 290 -33.63 38.12 -5.44
CA ARG A 290 -34.52 38.92 -4.58
C ARG A 290 -34.66 40.36 -5.07
N LEU A 291 -33.56 40.99 -5.46
CA LEU A 291 -33.57 42.36 -6.00
C LEU A 291 -34.36 42.45 -7.31
N ASP A 292 -34.19 41.48 -8.21
CA ASP A 292 -34.94 41.39 -9.46
C ASP A 292 -36.43 41.22 -9.19
N GLY A 293 -36.81 40.40 -8.21
CA GLY A 293 -38.20 40.25 -7.78
C GLY A 293 -38.81 41.55 -7.23
N ILE A 294 -38.04 42.32 -6.45
CA ILE A 294 -38.47 43.64 -5.97
C ILE A 294 -38.60 44.62 -7.15
N ASN A 295 -37.65 44.61 -8.09
CA ASN A 295 -37.67 45.50 -9.24
C ASN A 295 -38.85 45.21 -10.19
N ASP A 296 -39.15 43.94 -10.47
CA ASP A 296 -40.34 43.53 -11.24
C ASP A 296 -41.63 44.00 -10.54
N MET A 297 -41.68 43.96 -9.21
CA MET A 297 -42.81 44.52 -8.47
C MET A 297 -42.91 46.04 -8.62
N VAL A 298 -41.79 46.76 -8.51
CA VAL A 298 -41.76 48.23 -8.69
C VAL A 298 -42.23 48.61 -10.09
N GLN A 299 -41.83 47.88 -11.13
CA GLN A 299 -42.28 48.12 -12.51
C GLN A 299 -43.79 47.89 -12.66
N ARG A 300 -44.32 46.78 -12.12
CA ARG A 300 -45.77 46.50 -12.16
C ARG A 300 -46.59 47.55 -11.43
N VAL A 301 -46.09 48.02 -10.29
CA VAL A 301 -46.68 49.11 -9.49
C VAL A 301 -46.66 50.42 -10.28
N ALA A 302 -45.54 50.77 -10.93
CA ALA A 302 -45.43 52.01 -11.70
C ALA A 302 -46.44 52.10 -12.86
N ASP A 303 -46.86 50.97 -13.42
CA ASP A 303 -47.79 50.89 -14.55
C ASP A 303 -49.27 50.68 -14.16
N GLU A 304 -49.59 50.42 -12.88
CA GLU A 304 -50.95 50.15 -12.41
C GLU A 304 -51.64 51.38 -11.76
N PRO A 305 -52.80 51.84 -12.29
CA PRO A 305 -53.57 52.94 -11.71
C PRO A 305 -54.28 52.59 -10.38
N LEU A 306 -54.08 51.38 -9.85
CA LEU A 306 -54.69 50.85 -8.62
C LEU A 306 -54.03 51.37 -7.33
N LEU A 307 -52.93 52.11 -7.43
CA LEU A 307 -52.20 52.63 -6.26
C LEU A 307 -52.89 53.78 -5.53
N ASP A 308 -53.84 54.44 -6.17
CA ASP A 308 -54.62 55.52 -5.58
C ASP A 308 -55.78 55.00 -4.71
N GLU A 309 -56.01 53.68 -4.65
CA GLU A 309 -57.06 53.09 -3.82
C GLU A 309 -56.60 52.80 -2.37
N ALA A 310 -57.51 53.02 -1.43
CA ALA A 310 -57.28 52.76 -0.01
C ALA A 310 -57.03 51.27 0.25
N GLY A 311 -55.77 50.87 0.42
CA GLY A 311 -55.37 49.49 0.70
C GLY A 311 -54.22 48.96 -0.16
N ALA A 312 -53.84 49.67 -1.24
CA ALA A 312 -52.77 49.27 -2.15
C ALA A 312 -51.41 49.06 -1.44
N GLY A 313 -51.10 49.87 -0.43
CA GLY A 313 -49.87 49.70 0.37
C GLY A 313 -49.79 48.36 1.10
N ARG A 314 -50.93 47.74 1.44
CA ARG A 314 -50.96 46.44 2.13
C ARG A 314 -50.62 45.29 1.18
N LEU A 315 -51.10 45.37 -0.07
CA LEU A 315 -50.74 44.42 -1.14
C LEU A 315 -49.25 44.46 -1.48
N VAL A 316 -48.65 45.65 -1.51
CA VAL A 316 -47.21 45.82 -1.72
C VAL A 316 -46.43 45.19 -0.57
N VAL A 317 -46.81 45.46 0.68
CA VAL A 317 -46.15 44.88 1.86
C VAL A 317 -46.26 43.34 1.88
N ASP A 318 -47.42 42.78 1.54
CA ASP A 318 -47.61 41.32 1.50
C ASP A 318 -46.72 40.66 0.43
N LYS A 319 -46.61 41.27 -0.76
CA LYS A 319 -45.73 40.75 -1.82
C LYS A 319 -44.25 40.91 -1.50
N VAL A 320 -43.82 42.04 -0.93
CA VAL A 320 -42.43 42.22 -0.49
C VAL A 320 -42.08 41.21 0.60
N SER A 321 -43.00 40.99 1.54
CA SER A 321 -42.85 39.96 2.58
C SER A 321 -42.76 38.57 1.97
N ALA A 322 -43.54 38.25 0.93
CA ALA A 322 -43.44 36.97 0.23
C ALA A 322 -42.07 36.77 -0.44
N ILE A 323 -41.52 37.80 -1.10
CA ILE A 323 -40.19 37.71 -1.74
C ILE A 323 -39.08 37.53 -0.70
N LEU A 324 -39.12 38.30 0.39
CA LEU A 324 -38.13 38.21 1.47
C LEU A 324 -38.17 36.87 2.20
N ASN A 325 -39.35 36.25 2.31
CA ASN A 325 -39.54 34.94 2.94
C ASN A 325 -39.46 33.76 1.95
N SER A 326 -39.34 34.03 0.65
CA SER A 326 -39.14 33.00 -0.36
C SER A 326 -37.65 32.64 -0.51
N GLY A 327 -37.39 31.35 -0.76
CA GLY A 327 -36.04 30.78 -0.85
C GLY A 327 -35.76 29.72 0.22
N PRO A 328 -34.63 29.00 0.11
CA PRO A 328 -34.24 27.96 1.07
C PRO A 328 -33.91 28.52 2.46
N VAL A 329 -33.44 29.77 2.55
CA VAL A 329 -33.22 30.49 3.82
C VAL A 329 -34.01 31.80 3.79
N PRO A 330 -35.00 32.01 4.68
CA PRO A 330 -35.75 33.26 4.75
C PRO A 330 -34.83 34.45 5.10
N HIS A 331 -35.08 35.63 4.53
CA HIS A 331 -34.31 36.82 4.89
C HIS A 331 -34.53 37.17 6.36
N GLN A 332 -33.48 37.07 7.16
CA GLN A 332 -33.54 37.39 8.58
C GLN A 332 -33.64 38.90 8.82
N THR A 333 -34.48 39.32 9.76
CA THR A 333 -34.52 40.71 10.22
C THR A 333 -33.24 41.06 11.01
N PRO A 334 -32.89 42.36 11.17
CA PRO A 334 -31.73 42.76 11.98
C PRO A 334 -31.71 42.17 13.39
N GLU A 335 -32.88 42.00 14.01
CA GLU A 335 -33.04 41.42 15.35
C GLU A 335 -32.82 39.89 15.36
N GLN A 336 -33.27 39.20 14.31
CA GLN A 336 -33.02 37.76 14.11
C GLN A 336 -31.53 37.47 13.82
N ARG A 337 -30.85 38.39 13.13
CA ARG A 337 -29.38 38.30 12.92
C ARG A 337 -28.57 38.44 14.21
N GLN A 338 -29.08 39.15 15.21
CA GLN A 338 -28.41 39.31 16.50
C GLN A 338 -28.56 38.09 17.42
N THR A 339 -29.55 37.23 17.16
CA THR A 339 -29.88 36.07 18.00
C THR A 339 -29.42 34.74 17.41
N THR A 340 -29.02 34.71 16.14
CA THR A 340 -28.49 33.51 15.47
C THR A 340 -26.99 33.38 15.74
N PRO A 341 -26.51 32.30 16.40
CA PRO A 341 -25.09 32.10 16.64
C PRO A 341 -24.35 31.91 15.31
N ALA A 342 -23.25 32.63 15.14
CA ALA A 342 -22.38 32.56 13.97
C ALA A 342 -21.75 31.15 13.87
N GLY A 343 -22.40 30.22 13.17
CA GLY A 343 -21.83 28.88 13.04
C GLY A 343 -22.70 27.79 12.41
N THR A 344 -23.93 28.06 12.00
CA THR A 344 -24.77 27.03 11.37
C THR A 344 -25.30 27.55 10.04
N PRO A 345 -24.82 27.02 8.89
CA PRO A 345 -25.53 27.17 7.64
C PRO A 345 -26.87 26.44 7.67
#